data_AF-A0A534VF46-F1
#
_entry.id   AF-A0A534VF46-F1
#
_cell.length_a   1.000
_cell.length_b   1.000
_cell.length_c   1.000
_cell.angle_alpha   90.00
_cell.angle_beta   90.00
_cell.angle_gamma   90.00
#
_symmetry.space_group_name_H-M   'P 1'
#
loop_
_entity.id
_entity.type
_entity.pdbx_description
1 polymer ?
#
loop_
_entity_poly.entity_id
_entity_poly.type
_entity_poly.pdbx_seq_one_letter_code
_entity_poly.pdbx_strand_id
1 'polypeptide(L)'
;MRIAYVIPAFPPAPSQPFVVNEMIEVQEAGHEVFIVPLYRGATALRHGTFARLRPAGVFTPALVDTGILAGALRMLLARPMAVLRTLGALHRAAGKNPWSHARLLAVTPKALAAARWLAAVR
;
A
#
# COMPACT_ATOMS: atom_id res chain seq x y z
N MET A 1 3.48 -15.95 8.44
CA MET A 1 4.12 -14.60 8.36
C MET A 1 3.06 -13.54 8.07
N ARG A 2 3.36 -12.25 8.22
CA ARG A 2 2.42 -11.14 7.95
C ARG A 2 2.63 -10.61 6.53
N ILE A 3 1.60 -10.66 5.68
CA ILE A 3 1.67 -10.28 4.26
C ILE A 3 0.65 -9.19 3.99
N ALA A 4 1.11 -8.07 3.42
CA ALA A 4 0.26 -6.94 3.07
C ALA A 4 -0.03 -6.92 1.56
N TYR A 5 -1.31 -7.00 1.19
CA TYR A 5 -1.80 -6.86 -0.17
C TYR A 5 -2.24 -5.43 -0.43
N VAL A 6 -1.51 -4.72 -1.28
CA VAL A 6 -1.88 -3.38 -1.74
C VAL A 6 -2.73 -3.54 -2.99
N ILE A 7 -4.04 -3.30 -2.86
CA ILE A 7 -4.99 -3.46 -3.97
C ILE A 7 -5.66 -2.13 -4.32
N PRO A 8 -6.17 -1.96 -5.55
CA PRO A 8 -6.86 -0.72 -5.93
C PRO A 8 -8.07 -0.44 -5.02
N ALA A 9 -8.97 -1.40 -4.82
CA ALA A 9 -10.18 -1.22 -4.03
C ALA A 9 -10.58 -2.51 -3.33
N PHE A 10 -11.30 -2.38 -2.22
CA PHE A 10 -11.92 -3.52 -1.52
C PHE A 10 -13.42 -3.22 -1.26
N PRO A 11 -14.34 -4.14 -1.60
CA PRO A 11 -14.13 -5.41 -2.31
C PRO A 11 -13.51 -5.21 -3.71
N PRO A 12 -12.71 -6.17 -4.24
CA PRO A 12 -12.13 -6.06 -5.58
C PRO A 12 -13.21 -5.98 -6.65
N ALA A 13 -12.92 -5.27 -7.74
CA ALA A 13 -13.81 -5.21 -8.89
C ALA A 13 -13.98 -6.62 -9.51
N PRO A 14 -15.11 -6.91 -10.21
CA PRO A 14 -15.31 -8.20 -10.87
C PRO A 14 -14.21 -8.58 -11.88
N SER A 15 -13.49 -7.59 -12.41
CA SER A 15 -12.34 -7.76 -13.30
C SER A 15 -11.02 -8.07 -12.58
N GLN A 16 -11.02 -8.17 -11.24
CA GLN A 16 -9.83 -8.43 -10.41
C GLN A 16 -9.96 -9.67 -9.50
N PRO A 17 -10.46 -10.83 -10.00
CA PRO A 17 -10.70 -12.01 -9.14
C PRO A 17 -9.41 -12.71 -8.71
N PHE A 18 -8.32 -12.61 -9.49
CA PHE A 18 -7.06 -13.33 -9.27
C PHE A 18 -6.44 -13.06 -7.89
N VAL A 19 -6.43 -11.80 -7.44
CA VAL A 19 -5.80 -11.43 -6.16
C VAL A 19 -6.53 -12.06 -4.97
N VAL A 20 -7.81 -12.39 -5.11
CA VAL A 20 -8.63 -12.95 -4.01
C VAL A 20 -8.27 -14.39 -3.71
N ASN A 21 -8.13 -15.22 -4.74
CA ASN A 21 -7.78 -16.63 -4.57
C ASN A 21 -6.39 -16.77 -3.95
N GLU A 22 -5.44 -15.95 -4.42
CA GLU A 22 -4.09 -15.90 -3.84
C GLU A 22 -4.12 -15.52 -2.35
N MET A 23 -4.88 -14.48 -1.98
CA MET A 23 -5.02 -14.07 -0.56
C MET A 23 -5.60 -15.19 0.32
N ILE A 24 -6.55 -15.97 -0.21
CA ILE A 24 -7.15 -17.10 0.52
C ILE A 24 -6.12 -18.21 0.71
N GLU A 25 -5.43 -18.63 -0.35
CA GLU A 25 -4.39 -19.67 -0.28
C GLU A 25 -3.29 -19.28 0.71
N VAL A 26 -2.90 -18.00 0.72
CA VAL A 26 -1.91 -17.49 1.66
C VAL A 26 -2.42 -17.52 3.11
N GLN A 27 -3.70 -17.20 3.35
CA GLN A 27 -4.30 -17.36 4.67
C GLN A 27 -4.37 -18.83 5.10
N GLU A 28 -4.76 -19.74 4.20
CA GLU A 28 -4.85 -21.18 4.45
C GLU A 28 -3.49 -21.80 4.73
N ALA A 29 -2.42 -21.25 4.14
CA ALA A 29 -1.03 -21.60 4.48
C ALA A 29 -0.57 -21.06 5.86
N GLY A 30 -1.46 -20.45 6.65
CA GLY A 30 -1.17 -19.97 8.01
C GLY A 30 -0.50 -18.58 8.06
N HIS A 31 -0.59 -17.79 6.98
CA HIS A 31 -0.11 -16.42 6.97
C HIS A 31 -1.21 -15.43 7.36
N GLU A 32 -0.83 -14.38 8.08
CA GLU A 32 -1.74 -13.29 8.41
C GLU A 32 -1.78 -12.30 7.24
N VAL A 33 -2.95 -12.11 6.65
CA VAL A 33 -3.16 -11.29 5.45
C VAL A 33 -3.78 -9.95 5.81
N PHE A 34 -3.14 -8.87 5.38
CA PHE A 34 -3.59 -7.48 5.56
C PHE A 34 -3.93 -6.87 4.21
N ILE A 35 -5.18 -6.45 4.04
CA ILE A 35 -5.61 -5.80 2.80
C ILE A 35 -5.55 -4.28 2.96
N VAL A 36 -4.87 -3.64 2.01
CA VAL A 36 -4.64 -2.20 1.97
C VAL A 36 -5.23 -1.65 0.65
N PRO A 37 -6.54 -1.33 0.62
CA PRO A 37 -7.15 -0.72 -0.54
C PRO A 37 -6.67 0.73 -0.71
N LEU A 38 -6.30 1.09 -1.94
CA LEU A 38 -5.84 2.44 -2.33
C LEU A 38 -6.98 3.43 -2.57
N TYR A 39 -8.16 2.92 -2.87
CA TYR A 39 -9.39 3.66 -3.10
C TYR A 39 -10.51 3.06 -2.25
N ARG A 40 -11.48 3.89 -1.85
CA ARG A 40 -12.73 3.37 -1.27
C ARG A 40 -13.44 2.55 -2.34
N GLY A 41 -13.66 1.26 -2.07
CA GLY A 41 -14.49 0.42 -2.92
C GLY A 41 -15.93 0.90 -2.92
N ALA A 42 -16.58 0.83 -4.08
CA ALA A 42 -18.00 0.96 -4.18
C ALA A 42 -18.62 -0.43 -3.95
N THR A 43 -19.66 -0.48 -3.11
CA THR A 43 -20.59 -1.60 -2.86
C THR A 43 -20.27 -2.61 -1.74
N ALA A 44 -21.38 -3.07 -1.15
CA ALA A 44 -21.46 -4.08 -0.11
C ALA A 44 -20.80 -5.40 -0.54
N LEU A 45 -20.24 -6.12 0.43
CA LEU A 45 -19.66 -7.46 0.28
C LEU A 45 -20.64 -8.37 -0.48
N ARG A 46 -20.32 -8.72 -1.74
CA ARG A 46 -21.21 -9.53 -2.60
C ARG A 46 -21.07 -11.05 -2.37
N HIS A 47 -20.16 -11.49 -1.51
CA HIS A 47 -19.91 -12.91 -1.24
C HIS A 47 -19.33 -13.14 0.16
N GLY A 48 -19.74 -14.22 0.85
CA GLY A 48 -19.28 -14.55 2.21
C GLY A 48 -17.77 -14.80 2.33
N THR A 49 -17.11 -15.17 1.22
CA THR A 49 -15.66 -15.32 1.12
C THR A 49 -14.91 -14.03 1.48
N PHE A 50 -15.49 -12.87 1.12
CA PHE A 50 -14.90 -11.57 1.42
C PHE A 50 -15.06 -11.16 2.89
N ALA A 51 -15.97 -11.78 3.65
CA ALA A 51 -16.18 -11.46 5.06
C ALA A 51 -15.03 -11.94 5.96
N ARG A 52 -14.27 -12.95 5.49
CA ARG A 52 -13.05 -13.46 6.18
C ARG A 52 -11.85 -12.55 5.99
N LEU A 53 -11.87 -11.75 4.92
CA LEU A 53 -10.83 -10.80 4.56
C LEU A 53 -11.16 -9.45 5.18
N ARG A 54 -10.60 -9.15 6.37
CA ARG A 54 -10.80 -7.86 7.03
C ARG A 54 -9.76 -6.84 6.55
N PRO A 55 -10.15 -5.77 5.84
CA PRO A 55 -9.23 -4.69 5.52
C PRO A 55 -8.80 -3.99 6.81
N ALA A 56 -7.50 -3.98 7.11
CA ALA A 56 -6.97 -3.41 8.33
C ALA A 56 -6.99 -1.86 8.32
N GLY A 57 -7.18 -1.24 7.15
CA GLY A 57 -7.39 0.19 7.00
C GLY A 57 -7.54 0.59 5.54
N VAL A 58 -8.28 1.67 5.27
CA VAL A 58 -8.43 2.23 3.90
C VAL A 58 -7.45 3.38 3.75
N PHE A 59 -6.55 3.30 2.77
CA PHE A 59 -5.70 4.45 2.43
C PHE A 59 -6.50 5.51 1.70
N THR A 60 -6.13 6.77 1.91
CA THR A 60 -6.80 7.87 1.20
C THR A 60 -6.49 7.77 -0.30
N PRO A 61 -7.47 8.09 -1.17
CA PRO A 61 -7.28 8.04 -2.62
C PRO A 61 -6.32 9.12 -3.12
N ALA A 62 -6.17 10.22 -2.36
CA ALA A 62 -5.23 11.29 -2.68
C ALA A 62 -3.80 10.74 -2.81
N LEU A 63 -3.05 11.25 -3.79
CA LEU A 63 -1.60 10.98 -3.91
C LEU A 63 -0.84 11.70 -2.80
N VAL A 64 -1.31 12.90 -2.45
CA VAL A 64 -0.75 13.75 -1.42
C VAL A 64 -1.91 14.44 -0.71
N ASP A 65 -1.97 14.32 0.61
CA ASP A 65 -2.80 15.12 1.50
C ASP A 65 -1.98 15.45 2.76
N THR A 66 -2.51 16.29 3.65
CA THR A 66 -1.81 16.67 4.90
C THR A 66 -1.49 15.46 5.79
N GLY A 67 -2.35 14.44 5.80
CA GLY A 67 -2.13 13.19 6.54
C GLY A 67 -1.00 12.36 5.94
N ILE A 68 -0.97 12.21 4.62
CA ILE A 68 0.10 11.53 3.86
C ILE A 68 1.42 12.26 4.08
N LEU A 69 1.46 13.59 3.96
CA LEU A 69 2.68 14.37 4.17
C LEU A 69 3.19 14.23 5.61
N ALA A 70 2.31 14.32 6.60
CA ALA A 70 2.67 14.11 8.00
C ALA A 70 3.18 12.68 8.26
N GLY A 71 2.52 11.67 7.69
CA GLY A 71 2.96 10.27 7.79
C GLY A 71 4.31 10.03 7.14
N ALA A 72 4.53 10.59 5.95
CA ALA A 72 5.78 10.52 5.22
C ALA A 72 6.93 11.20 5.97
N LEU A 73 6.69 12.41 6.48
CA LEU A 73 7.67 13.16 7.27
C LEU A 73 8.04 12.40 8.54
N ARG A 74 7.05 11.83 9.26
CA ARG A 74 7.31 11.00 10.45
C ARG A 74 8.14 9.77 10.12
N MET A 75 7.93 9.13 8.97
CA MET A 75 8.77 8.01 8.54
C MET A 75 10.20 8.48 8.22
N LEU A 76 10.34 9.59 7.50
CA LEU A 76 11.65 10.17 7.18
C LEU A 76 12.43 10.52 8.45
N LEU A 77 11.78 11.14 9.44
CA LEU A 77 12.40 11.48 10.72
C LEU A 77 12.75 10.23 11.55
N ALA A 78 11.91 9.19 11.51
CA ALA A 78 12.17 7.96 12.24
C ALA A 78 13.28 7.09 11.62
N ARG A 79 13.43 7.11 10.27
CA ARG A 79 14.35 6.24 9.53
C ARG A 79 15.04 6.96 8.36
N PRO A 80 15.77 8.06 8.60
CA PRO A 80 16.26 8.94 7.55
C PRO A 80 17.17 8.22 6.56
N MET A 81 18.14 7.46 7.05
CA MET A 81 19.11 6.76 6.20
C MET A 81 18.47 5.67 5.33
N ALA A 82 17.49 4.94 5.86
CA ALA A 82 16.79 3.93 5.08
C ALA A 82 15.98 4.57 3.95
N VAL A 83 15.28 5.67 4.24
CA VAL A 83 14.49 6.40 3.25
C VAL A 83 15.39 7.00 2.16
N LEU A 84 16.46 7.70 2.54
CA LEU A 84 17.38 8.33 1.58
C LEU A 84 18.10 7.28 0.70
N ARG A 85 18.51 6.14 1.27
CA ARG A 85 19.12 5.05 0.50
C ARG A 85 18.15 4.48 -0.53
N THR A 86 16.90 4.24 -0.14
CA THR A 86 15.87 3.72 -1.05
C THR A 86 15.56 4.75 -2.15
N LEU A 87 15.36 6.02 -1.81
CA LEU A 87 15.12 7.08 -2.80
C LEU A 87 16.30 7.25 -3.77
N GLY A 88 17.53 7.25 -3.24
CA GLY A 88 18.73 7.29 -4.06
C GLY A 88 18.89 6.07 -4.96
N ALA A 89 18.49 4.87 -4.52
CA ALA A 89 18.48 3.68 -5.37
C ALA A 89 17.42 3.77 -6.48
N LEU A 90 16.21 4.24 -6.16
CA LEU A 90 15.12 4.41 -7.13
C LEU A 90 15.46 5.47 -8.19
N HIS A 91 16.00 6.61 -7.78
CA HIS A 91 16.43 7.65 -8.72
C HIS A 91 17.62 7.21 -9.57
N ARG A 92 18.55 6.41 -9.04
CA ARG A 92 19.60 5.79 -9.86
C ARG A 92 19.01 4.82 -10.88
N ALA A 93 18.05 3.99 -10.49
CA ALA A 93 17.36 3.07 -11.39
C ALA A 93 16.53 3.79 -12.47
N ALA A 94 15.99 4.99 -12.16
CA ALA A 94 15.28 5.84 -13.12
C ALA A 94 16.19 6.41 -14.23
N GLY A 95 17.50 6.39 -14.04
CA GLY A 95 18.48 6.83 -15.03
C GLY A 95 18.38 8.32 -15.32
N LYS A 96 18.25 8.68 -16.60
CA LYS A 96 18.14 10.08 -17.07
C LYS A 96 16.72 10.50 -17.42
N ASN A 97 15.70 9.67 -17.13
CA ASN A 97 14.33 9.95 -17.56
C ASN A 97 13.63 10.93 -16.60
N PRO A 98 13.45 12.21 -16.97
CA PRO A 98 12.89 13.22 -16.06
C PRO A 98 11.46 12.87 -15.61
N TRP A 99 10.70 12.19 -16.47
CA TRP A 99 9.33 11.76 -16.14
C TRP A 99 9.31 10.68 -15.06
N SER A 100 10.28 9.77 -15.08
CA SER A 100 10.45 8.77 -14.02
C SER A 100 10.80 9.42 -12.69
N HIS A 101 11.68 10.42 -12.67
CA HIS A 101 11.99 11.18 -11.45
C HIS A 101 10.75 11.90 -10.90
N ALA A 102 9.97 12.57 -11.76
CA ALA A 102 8.74 13.24 -11.35
C ALA A 102 7.72 12.27 -10.76
N ARG A 103 7.51 11.10 -11.38
CA ARG A 103 6.62 10.05 -10.86
C ARG A 103 7.10 9.50 -9.52
N LEU A 104 8.40 9.27 -9.37
CA LEU A 104 8.98 8.83 -8.10
C LEU A 104 8.74 9.85 -6.99
N LEU A 105 8.97 11.14 -7.25
CA LEU A 105 8.70 12.19 -6.28
C LEU A 105 7.21 12.28 -5.93
N ALA A 106 6.31 12.14 -6.92
CA ALA A 106 4.87 12.19 -6.69
C ALA A 106 4.35 11.02 -5.85
N VAL A 107 4.89 9.80 -6.03
CA VAL A 107 4.42 8.60 -5.32
C VAL A 107 5.10 8.41 -3.95
N THR A 108 6.28 8.98 -3.76
CA THR A 108 7.11 8.79 -2.56
C THR A 108 6.39 9.12 -1.25
N PRO A 109 5.72 10.28 -1.09
CA PRO A 109 5.03 10.60 0.15
C PRO A 109 4.01 9.53 0.55
N LYS A 110 3.22 9.05 -0.41
CA LYS A 110 2.22 7.99 -0.17
C LYS A 110 2.87 6.67 0.22
N ALA A 111 3.97 6.29 -0.45
CA ALA A 111 4.72 5.08 -0.10
C ALA A 111 5.30 5.14 1.32
N LEU A 112 5.84 6.28 1.75
CA LEU A 112 6.38 6.47 3.09
C LEU A 112 5.29 6.47 4.18
N ALA A 113 4.15 7.12 3.91
CA ALA A 113 2.99 7.06 4.79
C ALA A 113 2.47 5.61 4.94
N ALA A 114 2.43 4.85 3.84
CA ALA A 114 2.06 3.44 3.86
C ALA A 114 3.02 2.59 4.68
N ALA A 115 4.34 2.77 4.49
CA ALA A 115 5.34 2.09 5.29
C ALA A 115 5.22 2.41 6.79
N ARG A 116 4.87 3.65 7.15
CA ARG A 116 4.67 4.07 8.55
C ARG A 116 3.47 3.41 9.19
N TRP A 117 2.36 3.33 8.46
CA TRP A 117 1.16 2.65 8.92
C TRP A 117 1.43 1.15 9.11
N LEU A 118 2.06 0.50 8.12
CA LEU A 118 2.47 -0.91 8.24
C LEU A 118 3.38 -1.14 9.45
N ALA A 119 4.33 -0.25 9.70
CA ALA A 119 5.19 -0.33 10.88
C ALA A 119 4.46 -0.10 12.21
N ALA A 120 3.32 0.60 12.22
CA ALA A 120 2.53 0.88 13.41
C ALA A 120 1.48 -0.18 13.72
N VAL A 121 1.01 -0.89 12.69
CA VAL A 121 0.11 -2.05 12.82
C VAL A 121 0.89 -3.30 13.23
N ARG A 122 2.24 -3.26 13.23
CA ARG A 122 3.09 -4.34 13.74
C ARG A 122 2.88 -4.58 15.22
#